data_AF-R9UMY8-F1
#
_entry.id   AF-R9UMY8-F1
#
_cell.length_a   1.000
_cell.length_b   1.000
_cell.length_c   1.000
_cell.angle_alpha   90.00
_cell.angle_beta   90.00
_cell.angle_gamma   90.00
#
_symmetry.space_group_name_H-M   'P 1'
#
loop_
_entity.id
_entity.type
_entity.pdbx_description
1 polymer ?
#
loop_
_entity_poly.entity_id
_entity_poly.type
_entity_poly.pdbx_seq_one_letter_code
_entity_poly.pdbx_strand_id
1 'polypeptide(L)' 'MKRESPILYVTHDEDDGMWQFLDGGETKEEEARLLSLKEMVNIDPSLIQLSDLPLGWIMERQSI' A
#
# COMPACT_ATOMS: atom_id res chain seq x y z
N MET A 1 9.37 -2.10 -4.64
CA MET A 1 8.32 -3.13 -4.86
C MET A 1 8.25 -3.54 -6.33
N LYS A 2 8.33 -4.84 -6.64
CA LYS A 2 8.00 -5.37 -7.98
C LYS A 2 6.49 -5.55 -8.09
N ARG A 3 5.92 -5.49 -9.30
CA ARG A 3 4.45 -5.64 -9.50
C ARG A 3 3.88 -6.97 -8.97
N GLU A 4 4.72 -7.99 -8.85
CA GLU A 4 4.35 -9.32 -8.34
C GLU A 4 4.68 -9.51 -6.85
N SER A 5 5.31 -8.51 -6.21
CA SER A 5 5.57 -8.57 -4.77
C SER A 5 4.24 -8.51 -4.00
N PRO A 6 4.11 -9.27 -2.89
CA PRO A 6 2.92 -9.19 -2.04
C PRO A 6 2.86 -7.82 -1.35
N ILE A 7 1.67 -7.25 -1.24
CA ILE A 7 1.44 -6.06 -0.41
C ILE A 7 1.26 -6.53 1.04
N LEU A 8 2.23 -6.21 1.88
CA LEU A 8 2.24 -6.62 3.29
C LEU A 8 1.88 -5.47 4.22
N TYR A 9 2.23 -4.24 3.85
CA TYR A 9 1.93 -3.04 4.64
C TYR A 9 1.16 -2.03 3.78
N VAL A 10 0.11 -1.48 4.38
CA VAL A 10 -0.68 -0.39 3.79
C VAL A 10 -0.82 0.71 4.82
N THR A 11 -0.50 1.94 4.43
CA THR A 11 -0.69 3.12 5.27
C THR A 11 -1.61 4.11 4.57
N HIS A 12 -2.46 4.77 5.36
CA HIS A 12 -3.18 5.96 4.94
C HIS A 12 -2.57 7.12 5.72
N ASP A 13 -1.64 7.83 5.10
CA ASP A 13 -0.78 8.80 5.75
C ASP A 13 -1.58 9.94 6.41
N GLU A 14 -1.14 10.39 7.58
CA GLU A 14 -1.84 11.44 8.33
C GLU A 14 -1.52 12.86 7.81
N ASP A 15 -0.31 13.08 7.29
CA ASP A 15 0.19 14.39 6.90
C ASP A 15 -0.35 14.81 5.52
N ASP A 16 -0.34 13.90 4.55
CA ASP A 16 -0.73 14.20 3.17
C ASP A 16 -1.96 13.42 2.66
N GLY A 17 -2.47 12.46 3.46
CA GLY A 17 -3.60 11.61 3.08
C GLY A 17 -3.28 10.63 1.95
N MET A 18 -2.02 10.45 1.61
CA MET A 18 -1.59 9.56 0.54
C MET A 18 -1.55 8.11 1.02
N TRP A 19 -1.78 7.22 0.07
CA TRP A 19 -1.73 5.80 0.31
C TRP A 19 -0.36 5.24 -0.03
N GLN A 20 0.23 4.51 0.91
CA GLN A 20 1.49 3.81 0.68
C GLN A 20 1.28 2.30 0.77
N PHE A 21 1.90 1.57 -0.15
CA PHE A 21 1.81 0.11 -0.25
C PHE A 21 3.23 -0.45 -0.30
N LEU A 22 3.58 -1.31 0.66
CA LEU A 22 4.94 -1.84 0.80
C LEU A 22 4.91 -3.36 0.88
N ASP A 23 5.96 -3.99 0.36
CA ASP A 23 6.15 -5.45 0.37
C ASP A 23 6.94 -5.96 1.59
N GLY A 24 7.17 -5.09 2.59
CA GLY A 24 7.91 -5.42 3.81
C GLY A 24 9.42 -5.57 3.62
N GLY A 25 9.93 -5.39 2.40
CA GLY A 25 11.36 -5.36 2.11
C GLY A 25 12.00 -4.00 2.37
N GLU A 26 13.32 -3.94 2.19
CA GLU A 26 14.06 -2.69 2.20
C GLU A 26 13.54 -1.79 1.07
N THR A 27 13.07 -0.60 1.43
CA THR A 27 12.51 0.38 0.49
C THR A 27 13.35 1.63 0.51
N LYS A 28 13.76 2.09 -0.68
CA LYS A 28 14.44 3.38 -0.88
C LYS A 28 13.45 4.36 -1.48
N GLU A 29 13.45 5.58 -0.96
CA GLU A 29 12.58 6.66 -1.45
C GLU A 29 12.79 6.93 -2.96
N GLU A 30 14.04 6.78 -3.42
CA GLU A 30 14.44 6.89 -4.84
C GLU A 30 13.67 5.95 -5.78
N GLU A 31 13.26 4.80 -5.26
CA GLU A 31 12.57 3.74 -5.99
C GLU A 31 11.06 3.81 -5.85
N ALA A 32 10.55 4.79 -5.08
CA ALA A 32 9.13 5.02 -4.91
C ALA A 32 8.48 5.32 -6.27
N ARG A 33 7.30 4.73 -6.47
CA ARG A 33 6.50 4.89 -7.67
C ARG A 33 5.13 5.41 -7.25
N LEU A 34 4.69 6.51 -7.86
CA LEU A 34 3.33 6.98 -7.70
C LEU A 34 2.43 6.25 -8.70
N LEU A 35 1.39 5.61 -8.19
CA LEU A 35 0.38 4.91 -8.98
C LEU A 35 -1.00 5.40 -8.55
N SER A 36 -1.97 5.31 -9.45
CA SER A 36 -3.36 5.56 -9.05
C SER A 36 -3.86 4.44 -8.13
N LEU A 37 -4.74 4.77 -7.17
CA LEU A 37 -5.42 3.76 -6.35
C LEU A 37 -6.14 2.71 -7.20
N LYS A 38 -6.71 3.13 -8.34
CA LYS A 38 -7.34 2.22 -9.30
C LYS A 38 -6.35 1.19 -9.86
N GLU A 39 -5.13 1.60 -10.23
CA GLU A 39 -4.10 0.67 -10.69
C GLU A 39 -3.66 -0.27 -9.58
N MET A 40 -3.52 0.23 -8.35
CA MET A 40 -3.19 -0.62 -7.20
C MET A 40 -4.28 -1.65 -6.91
N VAL A 41 -5.55 -1.27 -6.96
CA VAL A 41 -6.70 -2.19 -6.81
C VAL A 41 -6.77 -3.21 -7.96
N ASN A 42 -6.37 -2.84 -9.17
CA ASN A 42 -6.29 -3.80 -10.28
C ASN A 42 -5.14 -4.81 -10.09
N ILE A 43 -4.06 -4.42 -9.42
CA ILE A 43 -2.93 -5.30 -9.07
C ILE A 43 -3.33 -6.22 -7.91
N ASP A 44 -3.92 -5.67 -6.85
CA ASP A 44 -4.41 -6.40 -5.69
C ASP A 44 -5.85 -5.96 -5.33
N PRO A 45 -6.87 -6.69 -5.79
CA PRO A 45 -8.27 -6.38 -5.49
C PRO A 45 -8.63 -6.47 -4.01
N SER A 46 -7.83 -7.16 -3.18
CA SER A 46 -8.10 -7.26 -1.75
C SER A 46 -7.97 -5.93 -1.03
N LEU A 47 -7.30 -4.93 -1.64
CA LEU A 47 -7.22 -3.56 -1.14
C LEU A 47 -8.58 -2.87 -1.02
N ILE A 48 -9.61 -3.32 -1.75
CA ILE A 48 -10.97 -2.80 -1.62
C ILE A 48 -11.50 -2.93 -0.19
N GLN A 49 -11.07 -3.96 0.55
CA GLN A 49 -11.46 -4.16 1.95
C GLN A 49 -10.93 -3.06 2.88
N LEU A 50 -9.95 -2.28 2.41
CA LEU A 50 -9.35 -1.18 3.14
C LEU A 50 -9.93 0.17 2.73
N SER A 51 -10.97 0.25 1.88
CA SER A 51 -11.51 1.53 1.38
C SER A 51 -11.86 2.54 2.47
N ASP A 52 -12.21 2.04 3.65
CA ASP A 52 -12.66 2.82 4.80
C ASP A 52 -11.56 2.98 5.87
N LEU A 53 -10.30 2.64 5.54
CA LEU A 53 -9.16 2.79 6.45
C LEU A 53 -9.03 4.28 6.84
N PRO A 54 -9.12 4.63 8.13
CA PRO A 54 -9.01 6.02 8.55
C PRO A 54 -7.62 6.60 8.26
N LEU A 55 -7.54 7.93 8.16
CA LEU A 55 -6.26 8.64 8.11
C LEU A 55 -5.41 8.33 9.35
N GLY A 56 -4.11 8.20 9.15
CA GLY A 56 -3.12 7.82 10.16
C GLY A 56 -3.09 6.33 10.50
N TRP A 57 -3.92 5.49 9.86
CA TRP A 57 -3.95 4.06 10.16
C TRP A 57 -3.01 3.25 9.28
N ILE A 58 -2.51 2.16 9.87
CA ILE A 58 -1.60 1.21 9.25
C ILE A 58 -2.22 -0.18 9.35
N MET A 59 -2.11 -0.94 8.28
CA MET A 59 -2.52 -2.33 8.20
C MET A 59 -1.35 -3.20 7.77
N GLU A 60 -1.16 -4.31 8.49
CA GLU A 60 -0.13 -5.31 8.21
C GLU A 60 -0.79 -6.67 7.95
N ARG A 61 -0.31 -7.40 6.93
CA ARG A 61 -0.68 -8.80 6.68
C ARG A 61 0.34 -9.73 7.32
N GLN A 62 -0.12 -10.63 8.19
CA GLN A 62 0.76 -11.54 8.94
C GLN A 62 1.34 -12.71 8.11
N SER A 63 0.71 -13.06 6.99
CA SER A 63 1.21 -13.93 5.91
C SER A 63 0.11 -14.13 4.87
N ILE A 64 0.47 -14.55 3.66
CA ILE A 64 -0.46 -15.09 2.66
C ILE A 64 -0.68 -16.57 2.93
#